data_AF-L7FCT5-F1
#
_entry.id   AF-L7FCT5-F1
#
_cell.length_a   1.000
_cell.length_b   1.000
_cell.length_c   1.000
_cell.angle_alpha   90.00
_cell.angle_beta   90.00
_cell.angle_gamma   90.00
#
_symmetry.space_group_name_H-M   'P 1'
#
loop_
_entity.id
_entity.type
_entity.pdbx_description
1 polymer ?
#
loop_
_entity_poly.entity_id
_entity_poly.type
_entity_poly.pdbx_seq_one_letter_code
_entity_poly.pdbx_strand_id
1 'polypeptide(L)' 'MSVLLQVLHDGVTLGGGASVLYTSTVAATAVTSVAARSSDRRRDARETLKVLLGRRPSR' A
#
# COMPACT_ATOMS: atom_id res chain seq x y z
N MET A 1 22.48 27.17 -0.03
CA MET A 1 21.24 26.43 -0.36
C MET A 1 20.24 26.72 0.74
N SER A 2 19.05 27.23 0.42
CA SER A 2 18.08 27.68 1.42
C SER A 2 17.48 26.48 2.17
N VAL A 3 17.42 26.56 3.50
CA VAL A 3 16.89 25.51 4.40
C VAL A 3 15.51 25.01 3.97
N LEU A 4 14.68 25.91 3.42
CA LEU A 4 13.37 25.59 2.85
C LEU A 4 13.44 24.53 1.72
N LEU A 5 14.39 24.67 0.79
CA LEU A 5 14.56 23.72 -0.31
C LEU A 5 15.02 22.35 0.21
N GLN A 6 15.82 22.33 1.28
CA GLN A 6 16.29 21.10 1.91
C GLN A 6 15.14 20.33 2.56
N VAL A 7 14.30 21.02 3.34
CA VAL A 7 13.12 20.41 3.99
C VAL A 7 12.11 19.91 2.94
N LEU A 8 11.89 20.66 1.86
CA LEU A 8 11.02 20.21 0.77
C LEU A 8 11.59 18.99 0.05
N HIS A 9 12.90 18.99 -0.26
CA HIS A 9 13.56 17.86 -0.90
C HIS A 9 13.46 16.59 -0.04
N ASP A 10 13.78 16.69 1.25
CA ASP A 10 13.75 15.58 2.20
C ASP A 10 12.32 15.07 2.44
N GLY A 11 11.35 15.98 2.50
CA GLY A 11 9.93 15.62 2.58
C GLY A 11 9.44 14.89 1.33
N VAL A 12 9.88 15.31 0.15
CA VAL A 12 9.52 14.67 -1.13
C VAL A 12 10.17 13.30 -1.27
N THR A 13 11.44 13.11 -0.87
CA THR A 13 12.08 11.78 -0.89
C THR A 13 11.41 10.83 0.09
N LEU A 14 11.06 11.28 1.30
CA LEU A 14 10.35 10.45 2.28
C LEU A 14 8.92 10.11 1.82
N GLY A 15 8.16 11.10 1.33
CA GLY A 15 6.81 10.89 0.81
C GLY A 15 6.79 10.01 -0.44
N GLY A 16 7.75 10.22 -1.35
CA GLY A 16 7.97 9.38 -2.52
C GLY A 16 8.28 7.94 -2.15
N GLY A 17 9.23 7.72 -1.24
CA GLY A 17 9.57 6.37 -0.76
C GLY A 17 8.38 5.66 -0.09
N ALA A 18 7.66 6.35 0.78
CA ALA A 18 6.48 5.80 1.45
C ALA A 18 5.36 5.43 0.46
N SER A 19 5.10 6.28 -0.53
CA SER A 19 4.07 6.01 -1.56
C SER A 19 4.43 4.82 -2.45
N VAL A 20 5.72 4.65 -2.80
CA VAL A 20 6.19 3.49 -3.56
C VAL A 20 6.03 2.20 -2.75
N LEU A 21 6.43 2.19 -1.47
CA LEU A 21 6.28 1.04 -0.59
C LEU A 21 4.82 0.67 -0.36
N TYR A 22 3.96 1.65 -0.13
CA TYR A 22 2.53 1.43 0.03
C TYR A 22 1.92 0.85 -1.25
N THR A 23 2.19 1.46 -2.40
CA THR A 23 1.63 1.02 -3.69
C THR A 23 2.12 -0.38 -4.07
N SER A 24 3.40 -0.69 -3.83
CA SER A 24 3.95 -2.02 -4.11
C SER A 24 3.36 -3.09 -3.20
N THR A 25 3.14 -2.78 -1.92
CA THR A 25 2.50 -3.68 -0.95
C THR A 25 1.04 -3.96 -1.33
N VAL A 26 0.29 -2.93 -1.71
CA VAL A 26 -1.09 -3.06 -2.20
C VAL A 26 -1.13 -3.91 -3.48
N ALA A 27 -0.25 -3.64 -4.44
CA ALA A 27 -0.18 -4.39 -5.69
C ALA A 27 0.18 -5.86 -5.46
N ALA A 28 1.18 -6.14 -4.63
CA ALA A 28 1.57 -7.50 -4.26
C ALA A 28 0.39 -8.25 -3.62
N THR A 29 -0.28 -7.62 -2.66
CA THR A 29 -1.44 -8.21 -1.96
C THR A 29 -2.60 -8.48 -2.93
N ALA A 30 -2.88 -7.56 -3.85
CA ALA A 30 -3.90 -7.72 -4.88
C ALA A 30 -3.58 -8.90 -5.80
N VAL A 31 -2.34 -9.00 -6.29
CA VAL A 31 -1.86 -10.11 -7.11
C VAL A 31 -1.95 -11.43 -6.35
N THR A 32 -1.51 -11.49 -5.09
CA THR A 32 -1.66 -12.68 -4.23
C THR A 32 -3.12 -13.06 -4.06
N SER A 33 -4.03 -12.10 -3.90
CA SER A 33 -5.47 -12.38 -3.77
C SER A 33 -6.09 -13.00 -5.02
N VAL A 34 -5.55 -12.70 -6.21
CA VAL A 34 -6.04 -13.24 -7.49
C VAL A 34 -5.36 -14.58 -7.78
N ALA A 35 -4.06 -14.69 -7.53
CA ALA A 35 -3.28 -15.90 -7.81
C ALA A 35 -3.51 -17.04 -6.80
N ALA A 36 -4.07 -16.74 -5.62
CA ALA A 36 -4.40 -17.75 -4.62
C ALA A 36 -5.43 -18.77 -5.14
N ARG A 37 -5.01 -20.04 -5.20
CA ARG A 37 -5.82 -21.17 -5.69
C ARG A 37 -6.95 -21.60 -4.74
N SER A 38 -6.87 -21.26 -3.44
CA SER A 38 -7.89 -21.59 -2.44
C SER A 38 -8.81 -20.40 -2.18
N SER A 39 -10.12 -20.66 -2.08
CA SER A 39 -11.15 -19.66 -1.77
C SER A 39 -10.92 -18.96 -0.42
N ASP A 40 -10.39 -19.68 0.58
CA ASP A 40 -10.04 -19.08 1.88
C ASP A 40 -8.88 -18.10 1.75
N ARG A 41 -7.81 -18.48 1.03
CA ARG A 41 -6.65 -17.59 0.82
C ARG A 41 -7.01 -16.35 -0.01
N ARG A 42 -7.97 -16.45 -0.92
CA ARG A 42 -8.51 -15.29 -1.66
C ARG A 42 -9.28 -14.34 -0.74
N ARG A 43 -9.99 -14.86 0.27
CA ARG A 43 -10.77 -14.07 1.21
C ARG A 43 -9.87 -13.28 2.15
N ASP A 44 -8.87 -13.92 2.73
CA ASP A 44 -7.91 -13.26 3.62
C ASP A 44 -7.16 -12.12 2.90
N ALA A 45 -6.66 -12.38 1.69
CA ALA A 45 -5.97 -11.36 0.91
C ALA A 45 -6.88 -10.19 0.50
N ARG A 46 -8.19 -10.43 0.29
CA ARG A 46 -9.18 -9.36 0.08
C ARG A 46 -9.42 -8.52 1.33
N GLU A 47 -9.46 -9.14 2.51
CA GLU A 47 -9.59 -8.39 3.77
C GLU A 47 -8.34 -7.57 4.07
N THR A 48 -7.14 -8.12 3.85
CA THR A 48 -5.88 -7.36 3.94
C THR A 48 -5.88 -6.18 2.98
N LEU A 49 -6.34 -6.37 1.74
CA LEU A 49 -6.45 -5.30 0.75
C LEU A 49 -7.46 -4.22 1.16
N LYS A 50 -8.59 -4.60 1.77
CA LYS A 50 -9.56 -3.63 2.30
C LYS A 50 -8.95 -2.77 3.40
N VAL A 51 -8.24 -3.39 4.35
CA VAL A 51 -7.54 -2.68 5.43
C VAL A 51 -6.49 -1.73 4.86
N LEU A 52 -5.65 -2.20 3.93
CA LEU A 52 -4.65 -1.36 3.27
C LEU A 52 -5.30 -0.15 2.59
N LEU A 53 -6.38 -0.35 1.83
CA LEU A 53 -7.10 0.71 1.13
C LEU A 53 -7.97 1.59 2.06
N GLY A 54 -7.96 1.37 3.38
CA GLY A 54 -8.84 2.07 4.31
C GLY A 54 -10.33 1.82 4.08
N ARG A 55 -10.69 0.77 3.33
CA ARG A 55 -12.09 0.39 3.08
C ARG A 55 -12.60 -0.40 4.28
N ARG A 56 -13.61 0.16 4.94
CA ARG A 56 -14.25 -0.47 6.10
C ARG A 56 -14.81 -1.85 5.71
N PRO A 57 -14.51 -2.92 6.46
CA PRO A 57 -15.07 -4.24 6.18
C PRO A 57 -16.60 -4.16 6.28
N SER A 58 -17.29 -4.51 5.20
CA SER A 58 -18.74 -4.63 5.16
C SER A 58 -19.15 -5.69 6.17
N ARG A 59 -19.73 -5.24 7.29
CA ARG A 59 -20.36 -6.08 8.30
C ARG A 59 -21.51 -6.87 7.70
#